data_AF-A0A3D2TZG4-F1
#
_entry.id   AF-A0A3D2TZG4-F1
#
_cell.length_a   1.000
_cell.length_b   1.000
_cell.length_c   1.000
_cell.angle_alpha   90.00
_cell.angle_beta   90.00
_cell.angle_gamma   90.00
#
_symmetry.space_group_name_H-M   'P 1'
#
loop_
_entity.id
_entity.type
_entity.pdbx_description
1 polymer ?
#
loop_
_entity_poly.entity_id
_entity_poly.type
_entity_poly.pdbx_seq_one_letter_code
_entity_poly.pdbx_strand_id
1 'polypeptide(L)' 'ATCDDSVTGAHFSRRAPHCGPAARTAAGAIQINGATRHNLDHLDVSFPLGQLVVVAGVSGSGKSSLVQETLYPTLCQALD' A
#
# COMPACT_ATOMS: atom_id res chain seq x y z
N ALA A 1 4.65 -27.92 29.01
CA ALA A 1 5.88 -27.14 28.77
C ALA A 1 5.47 -25.70 28.49
N THR A 2 5.97 -24.73 29.25
CA THR A 2 5.80 -23.32 28.90
C THR A 2 6.81 -23.00 27.80
N CYS A 3 6.31 -22.54 26.65
CA CYS A 3 7.15 -22.20 25.50
C CYS A 3 7.62 -20.75 25.62
N ASP A 4 8.30 -20.43 26.73
CA ASP A 4 8.69 -19.05 27.05
C ASP A 4 9.71 -18.47 26.07
N ASP A 5 10.51 -19.33 25.43
CA ASP A 5 11.50 -18.95 24.41
C ASP A 5 10.95 -18.93 22.98
N SER A 6 9.64 -19.17 22.79
CA SER A 6 9.05 -19.17 21.45
C SER A 6 8.97 -17.75 20.88
N VAL A 7 9.71 -17.49 19.80
CA VAL A 7 9.66 -16.21 19.05
C VAL A 7 8.25 -15.92 18.54
N THR A 8 7.56 -16.92 17.97
CA THR A 8 6.15 -16.79 17.55
C THR A 8 5.26 -16.45 18.74
N GLY A 9 5.44 -17.13 19.87
CA GLY A 9 4.73 -16.84 21.11
C GLY A 9 4.98 -15.40 21.61
N ALA A 10 6.21 -14.90 21.49
CA ALA A 10 6.55 -13.53 21.87
C ALA A 10 5.83 -12.49 20.99
N HIS A 11 5.70 -12.72 19.68
CA HIS A 11 4.95 -11.84 18.78
C HIS A 11 3.43 -11.88 19.02
N PHE A 12 2.84 -13.07 19.12
CA PHE A 12 1.40 -13.21 19.37
C PHE A 12 0.98 -12.64 20.72
N SER A 13 1.80 -12.83 21.76
CA SER A 13 1.57 -12.25 23.09
C SER A 13 1.96 -10.78 23.19
N ARG A 14 2.37 -10.13 22.09
CA ARG A 14 2.84 -8.73 22.05
C ARG A 14 3.99 -8.42 23.03
N ARG A 15 4.79 -9.43 23.36
CA ARG A 15 6.02 -9.31 24.17
C ARG A 15 7.21 -8.86 23.32
N ALA A 16 7.20 -9.20 22.03
CA ALA A 16 8.21 -8.74 21.09
C ALA A 16 8.00 -7.25 20.77
N PRO A 17 9.04 -6.40 20.88
CA PRO A 17 8.94 -5.00 20.48
C PRO A 17 8.65 -4.89 18.99
N HIS A 18 7.86 -3.90 18.60
CA HIS A 18 7.70 -3.48 17.21
C HIS A 18 8.36 -2.11 17.06
N CYS A 19 9.44 -2.06 16.28
CA CYS A 19 10.02 -0.79 15.86
C CYS A 19 9.11 -0.20 14.78
N GLY A 20 8.47 0.94 15.09
CA GLY A 20 7.72 1.70 14.09
C GLY A 20 8.68 2.31 13.06
N PRO A 21 8.26 2.49 11.81
CA PRO A 21 9.11 3.13 10.81
C PRO A 21 9.42 4.57 11.23
N ALA A 22 10.63 5.03 10.89
CA ALA A 22 10.99 6.44 11.04
C ALA A 22 10.07 7.32 10.15
N ALA A 23 9.74 8.51 10.63
CA ALA A 23 8.93 9.46 9.87
C ALA A 23 9.63 9.84 8.56
N ARG A 24 8.87 9.86 7.46
CA ARG A 24 9.33 10.25 6.12
C ARG A 24 8.53 11.47 5.65
N THR A 25 9.20 12.43 5.03
CA THR A 25 8.54 13.58 4.38
C THR A 25 8.29 13.26 2.90
N ALA A 26 7.09 13.54 2.40
CA ALA A 26 6.77 13.32 0.99
C ALA A 26 7.46 14.37 0.10
N ALA A 27 7.99 13.94 -1.04
CA ALA A 27 8.69 14.81 -2.00
C ALA A 27 7.77 15.36 -3.12
N GLY A 28 6.49 15.04 -3.09
CA GLY A 28 5.50 15.33 -4.12
C GLY A 28 4.41 14.26 -4.13
N ALA A 29 3.56 14.24 -5.16
CA ALA A 29 2.55 13.19 -5.32
C ALA A 29 2.19 12.95 -6.80
N ILE A 30 1.81 11.71 -7.10
CA ILE A 30 1.14 11.32 -8.34
C ILE A 30 -0.36 11.41 -8.10
N GLN A 31 -1.11 12.05 -8.99
CA GLN A 31 -2.57 12.11 -8.92
C GLN A 31 -3.17 11.30 -10.07
N ILE A 32 -4.09 10.40 -9.73
CA ILE A 32 -4.97 9.75 -10.68
C ILE A 32 -6.36 10.33 -10.45
N ASN A 33 -6.96 10.87 -11.50
CA ASN A 33 -8.31 11.41 -11.45
C ASN A 33 -9.21 10.58 -12.36
N GLY A 34 -10.41 10.23 -11.89
CA GLY A 34 -11.44 9.55 -12.64
C GLY A 34 -11.06 8.14 -13.10
N ALA A 35 -10.37 7.36 -12.27
CA ALA A 35 -10.05 5.98 -12.62
C ALA A 35 -11.32 5.13 -12.69
N THR A 36 -11.60 4.55 -13.86
CA THR A 36 -12.84 3.80 -14.16
C THR A 36 -12.59 2.37 -14.66
N ARG A 37 -11.35 1.89 -14.59
CA ARG A 37 -10.98 0.58 -15.14
C ARG A 37 -11.53 -0.56 -14.25
N HIS A 38 -12.29 -1.48 -14.85
CA HIS A 38 -12.93 -2.63 -14.18
C HIS A 38 -13.82 -2.23 -13.00
N ASN A 39 -13.46 -2.61 -11.78
CA ASN A 39 -14.25 -2.37 -10.57
C ASN A 39 -14.02 -0.97 -9.97
N LEU A 40 -13.24 -0.10 -10.62
CA LEU A 40 -13.04 1.27 -10.15
C LEU A 40 -14.21 2.15 -10.60
N ASP A 41 -14.81 2.85 -9.65
CA ASP A 41 -15.92 3.77 -9.90
C ASP A 41 -15.46 5.22 -9.70
N HIS A 42 -15.04 5.85 -10.80
CA HIS A 42 -14.60 7.25 -10.85
C HIS A 42 -13.67 7.66 -9.69
N LEU A 43 -12.66 6.83 -9.44
CA LEU A 43 -11.79 7.02 -8.28
C LEU A 43 -10.75 8.11 -8.54
N ASP A 44 -10.77 9.14 -7.69
CA ASP A 44 -9.70 10.13 -7.56
C ASP A 44 -8.79 9.74 -6.38
N VAL A 45 -7.49 9.61 -6.64
CA VAL A 45 -6.51 9.20 -5.63
C VAL A 45 -5.15 9.85 -5.84
N SER A 46 -4.46 10.13 -4.73
CA SER A 46 -3.11 10.70 -4.72
C SER A 46 -2.12 9.78 -4.03
N PHE A 47 -1.00 9.48 -4.68
CA PHE A 47 0.10 8.67 -4.17
C PHE A 47 1.31 9.55 -3.86
N PRO A 48 1.71 9.72 -2.58
CA PRO A 48 2.85 10.55 -2.23
C PRO A 48 4.17 9.90 -2.67
N LEU A 49 5.06 10.70 -3.25
CA LEU A 49 6.39 10.28 -3.68
C LEU A 49 7.37 10.24 -2.51
N GLY A 50 8.31 9.29 -2.55
CA GLY A 50 9.31 9.09 -1.50
C GLY A 50 8.79 8.39 -0.23
N GLN A 51 7.56 7.87 -0.27
CA GLN A 51 6.91 7.15 0.82
C GLN A 51 6.74 5.67 0.48
N LEU A 52 6.67 4.81 1.51
CA LEU A 52 6.15 3.45 1.33
C LEU A 52 4.62 3.52 1.37
N VAL A 53 3.97 3.34 0.23
CA VAL A 53 2.51 3.37 0.12
C VAL A 53 1.98 1.94 0.02
N VAL A 54 1.01 1.61 0.86
CA VAL A 54 0.34 0.30 0.85
C VAL A 54 -1.10 0.48 0.40
N VAL A 55 -1.48 -0.18 -0.70
CA VAL A 55 -2.87 -0.26 -1.16
C VAL A 55 -3.50 -1.52 -0.57
N ALA A 56 -4.36 -1.36 0.42
CA ALA A 56 -5.01 -2.46 1.15
C ALA A 56 -6.53 -2.44 0.98
N GLY A 57 -7.17 -3.59 1.19
CA GLY A 57 -8.62 -3.75 1.01
C GLY A 57 -9.01 -5.20 0.71
N VAL A 58 -10.29 -5.52 0.90
CA VAL A 58 -10.85 -6.87 0.70
C VAL A 58 -10.62 -7.40 -0.71
N SER A 59 -10.67 -8.72 -0.92
CA SER A 59 -10.59 -9.30 -2.27
C SER A 59 -11.71 -8.72 -3.16
N GLY A 60 -11.40 -8.42 -4.43
CA GLY A 60 -12.35 -7.85 -5.39
C GLY A 60 -12.55 -6.32 -5.33
N SER A 61 -11.98 -5.61 -4.34
CA SER A 61 -12.11 -4.14 -4.18
C SER A 61 -11.41 -3.27 -5.24
N GLY A 62 -10.77 -3.87 -6.26
CA GLY A 62 -10.14 -3.11 -7.35
C GLY A 62 -8.68 -2.70 -7.11
N LYS A 63 -7.99 -3.20 -6.07
CA LYS A 63 -6.57 -2.86 -5.80
C LYS A 63 -5.63 -3.15 -6.97
N SER A 64 -5.73 -4.35 -7.56
CA SER A 64 -4.94 -4.73 -8.74
C SER A 64 -5.31 -3.86 -9.94
N SER A 65 -6.59 -3.57 -10.14
CA SER A 65 -7.04 -2.65 -11.19
C SER A 65 -6.49 -1.24 -11.01
N LEU A 66 -6.38 -0.75 -9.77
CA LEU A 66 -5.78 0.55 -9.49
C LEU A 66 -4.27 0.56 -9.75
N VAL A 67 -3.52 -0.39 -9.20
CA VAL A 67 -2.06 -0.35 -9.22
C VAL A 67 -1.49 -0.89 -10.53
N GLN A 68 -1.90 -2.09 -10.93
CA GLN A 68 -1.27 -2.83 -12.03
C GLN A 68 -1.87 -2.46 -13.39
N GLU A 69 -3.17 -2.19 -13.43
CA GLU A 69 -3.88 -2.00 -14.71
C GLU A 69 -4.13 -0.52 -15.03
N THR A 70 -4.05 0.37 -14.03
CA THR A 70 -4.25 1.82 -14.21
C THR A 70 -2.96 2.59 -13.95
N LEU A 71 -2.46 2.61 -12.71
CA LEU A 71 -1.30 3.43 -12.33
C LEU A 71 -0.05 3.09 -13.15
N TYR A 72 0.33 1.81 -13.23
CA TYR A 72 1.57 1.42 -13.92
C TYR A 72 1.55 1.75 -15.43
N PRO A 73 0.54 1.35 -16.22
CA PRO A 73 0.49 1.71 -17.64
C PRO A 73 0.46 3.21 -17.90
N THR A 74 -0.29 3.97 -17.08
CA THR A 74 -0.33 5.44 -17.19
C THR A 74 1.03 6.06 -16.91
N LEU A 75 1.78 5.55 -15.93
CA LEU A 75 3.12 6.04 -15.64
C LEU A 75 4.10 5.70 -16.77
N CYS A 76 4.06 4.49 -17.33
CA CYS A 76 4.88 4.15 -18.50
C CYS A 76 4.63 5.15 -19.64
N GLN A 77 3.36 5.36 -19.99
CA GLN A 77 2.98 6.28 -21.07
C GLN A 77 3.37 7.74 -20.80
N ALA A 78 3.36 8.18 -19.55
CA ALA A 78 3.69 9.56 -19.19
C ALA A 78 5.20 9.83 -19.05
N LEU A 79 6.02 8.79 -18.94
CA LEU A 79 7.46 8.87 -18.74
C LEU A 79 8.28 8.43 -19.97
N ASP A 80 7.63 7.78 -20.94
CA ASP A 80 8.15 7.55 -22.29
C ASP A 80 8.17 8.86 -23.13
#